data_AF-A0A3D2I782-F1
#
_entry.id   AF-A0A3D2I782-F1
#
_cell.length_a   1.000
_cell.length_b   1.000
_cell.length_c   1.000
_cell.angle_alpha   90.00
_cell.angle_beta   90.00
_cell.angle_gamma   90.00
#
_symmetry.space_group_name_H-M   'P 1'
#
loop_
_entity.id
_entity.type
_entity.pdbx_description
1 polymer ?
#
loop_
_entity_poly.entity_id
_entity_poly.type
_entity_poly.pdbx_seq_one_letter_code
_entity_poly.pdbx_strand_id
1 'polypeptide(L)'
;MAESVCKVKKCNASNSFSKTRLDKLLRKQRSKGYVDMICELDAGGHVTNQDKVNQIIEKIKDEFPEIDISPILLGIVSTCYLEKPYEVHTLDIEGGVLEHYKKGQVLPKGMERVRGIAMNGGYAFIEVYTDCYRAVMKNGMVAVVPY
;
A
#
# COMPACT_ATOMS: atom_id res chain seq x y z
N MET A 1 -3.31 34.54 38.94
CA MET A 1 -2.32 34.80 37.88
C MET A 1 -1.12 33.91 38.14
N ALA A 2 -1.01 32.80 37.42
CA ALA A 2 0.20 31.98 37.38
C ALA A 2 0.22 31.31 36.00
N GLU A 3 1.15 31.76 35.17
CA GLU A 3 1.37 31.30 33.82
C GLU A 3 1.95 29.88 33.85
N SER A 4 1.43 28.99 33.02
CA SER A 4 2.07 27.73 32.68
C SER A 4 1.99 27.55 31.18
N VAL A 5 2.94 28.18 30.50
CA VAL A 5 3.20 27.96 29.08
C VAL A 5 3.84 26.57 28.95
N CYS A 6 3.01 25.57 28.68
CA CYS A 6 3.49 24.27 28.20
C CYS A 6 4.20 24.48 26.86
N LYS A 7 5.53 24.45 26.91
CA LYS A 7 6.43 24.56 25.77
C LYS A 7 6.28 23.29 24.93
N VAL A 8 5.42 23.34 23.91
CA VAL A 8 5.32 22.30 22.87
C VAL A 8 6.71 22.15 22.26
N LYS A 9 7.35 20.99 22.51
CA LYS A 9 8.53 20.55 21.77
C LYS A 9 8.11 20.35 20.32
N LYS A 10 8.49 21.31 19.48
CA LYS A 10 8.39 21.21 18.02
C LYS A 10 9.51 20.28 17.55
N CYS A 11 9.22 19.00 17.40
CA CYS A 11 10.14 18.04 16.81
C CYS A 11 10.11 18.19 15.28
N ASN A 12 10.88 19.13 14.74
CA ASN A 12 11.21 19.15 13.31
C ASN A 12 12.29 18.10 13.07
N ALA A 13 11.90 16.87 12.75
CA ALA A 13 12.82 15.88 12.21
C ALA A 13 12.72 15.89 10.68
N SER A 14 13.58 16.67 10.03
CA SER A 14 13.91 16.48 8.61
C SER A 14 14.61 15.14 8.47
N ASN A 15 13.82 14.08 8.31
CA ASN A 15 14.27 12.71 8.31
C ASN A 15 14.83 12.35 6.93
N SER A 16 16.05 12.82 6.61
CA SER A 16 16.75 12.37 5.42
C SER A 16 17.24 10.93 5.65
N PHE A 17 16.35 9.95 5.46
CA PHE A 17 16.74 8.54 5.41
C PHE A 17 17.70 8.36 4.24
N SER A 18 18.87 7.73 4.48
CA SER A 18 19.76 7.40 3.37
C SER A 18 19.05 6.42 2.43
N LYS A 19 19.15 6.65 1.11
CA LYS A 19 18.48 5.83 0.08
C LYS A 19 18.71 4.33 0.30
N THR A 20 19.92 3.96 0.73
CA THR A 20 20.30 2.57 1.05
C THR A 20 19.55 1.99 2.26
N ARG A 21 19.29 2.80 3.30
CA ARG A 21 18.53 2.34 4.48
C ARG A 21 17.05 2.21 4.15
N LEU A 22 16.49 3.16 3.41
CA LEU A 22 15.11 3.11 2.93
C LEU A 22 14.88 1.86 2.09
N ASP A 23 15.74 1.60 1.11
CA ASP A 23 15.59 0.44 0.24
C ASP A 23 15.73 -0.90 1.01
N LYS A 24 16.67 -0.99 1.96
CA LYS A 24 16.76 -2.14 2.87
C LYS A 24 15.48 -2.35 3.67
N LEU A 25 14.85 -1.28 4.13
CA LEU A 25 13.61 -1.35 4.90
C LEU A 25 12.45 -1.82 4.04
N LEU A 26 12.29 -1.25 2.85
CA LEU A 26 11.19 -1.61 1.94
C LEU A 26 11.33 -3.04 1.38
N ARG A 27 12.51 -3.65 1.42
CA ARG A 27 12.76 -5.06 1.09
C ARG A 27 12.53 -6.05 2.26
N LYS A 28 12.28 -5.56 3.49
CA LYS A 28 11.94 -6.44 4.62
C LYS A 28 10.66 -7.22 4.30
N GLN A 29 10.57 -8.42 4.85
CA GLN A 29 9.34 -9.23 4.78
C GLN A 29 8.18 -8.46 5.45
N ARG A 30 7.01 -8.50 4.82
CA ARG A 30 5.78 -7.94 5.39
C ARG A 30 5.20 -8.84 6.47
N SER A 31 4.54 -8.25 7.46
CA SER A 31 3.87 -9.03 8.49
C SER A 31 2.71 -9.83 7.90
N LYS A 32 2.40 -10.97 8.53
CA LYS A 32 1.25 -11.78 8.15
C LYS A 32 -0.06 -10.99 8.25
N GLY A 33 -0.24 -10.21 9.32
CA GLY A 33 -1.44 -9.41 9.52
C GLY A 33 -1.66 -8.35 8.45
N TYR A 34 -0.59 -7.75 7.92
CA TYR A 34 -0.70 -6.85 6.78
C TYR A 34 -1.08 -7.59 5.50
N VAL A 35 -0.44 -8.72 5.22
CA VAL A 35 -0.73 -9.51 4.01
C VAL A 35 -2.17 -10.02 3.99
N ASP A 36 -2.64 -10.56 5.12
CA ASP A 36 -4.01 -11.05 5.27
C ASP A 36 -5.01 -9.89 5.09
N MET A 37 -4.78 -8.73 5.73
CA MET A 37 -5.66 -7.58 5.63
C MET A 37 -5.82 -7.06 4.19
N ILE A 38 -4.75 -7.03 3.40
CA ILE A 38 -4.83 -6.65 1.98
C ILE A 38 -5.54 -7.73 1.15
N CYS A 39 -5.31 -9.02 1.45
CA CYS A 39 -5.98 -10.11 0.72
C CYS A 39 -7.50 -10.17 1.02
N GLU A 40 -7.92 -9.74 2.20
CA GLU A 40 -9.32 -9.73 2.63
C GLU A 40 -10.10 -8.49 2.15
N LEU A 41 -9.48 -7.61 1.36
CA LEU A 41 -10.10 -6.41 0.78
C LEU A 41 -11.37 -6.72 -0.03
N ASP A 42 -11.33 -7.78 -0.85
CA ASP A 42 -12.46 -8.18 -1.69
C ASP A 42 -13.63 -8.80 -0.89
N ALA A 43 -13.44 -9.14 0.39
CA ALA A 43 -14.47 -9.79 1.20
C ALA A 43 -15.69 -8.88 1.50
N GLY A 44 -15.62 -7.60 1.15
CA GLY A 44 -16.71 -6.63 1.28
C GLY A 44 -17.67 -6.51 0.09
N GLY A 45 -17.41 -7.20 -1.03
CA GLY A 45 -18.20 -7.03 -2.25
C GLY A 45 -17.96 -5.68 -2.94
N HIS A 46 -18.95 -5.19 -3.71
CA HIS A 46 -18.89 -3.91 -4.45
C HIS A 46 -18.86 -2.65 -3.59
N VAL A 47 -19.14 -2.76 -2.29
CA VAL A 47 -19.26 -1.58 -1.42
C VAL A 47 -17.89 -1.22 -0.86
N THR A 48 -17.33 -0.13 -1.37
CA THR A 48 -16.13 0.50 -0.81
C THR A 48 -16.42 0.96 0.63
N ASN A 49 -15.93 0.21 1.61
CA ASN A 49 -16.04 0.57 3.02
C ASN A 49 -14.87 1.48 3.40
N GLN A 50 -15.14 2.78 3.54
CA GLN A 50 -14.13 3.78 3.90
C GLN A 50 -13.45 3.47 5.24
N ASP A 51 -14.15 2.88 6.19
CA ASP A 51 -13.57 2.47 7.47
C ASP A 51 -12.52 1.37 7.29
N LYS A 52 -12.79 0.38 6.43
CA LYS A 52 -11.79 -0.64 6.06
C LYS A 52 -10.58 -0.03 5.36
N VAL A 53 -10.79 0.92 4.46
CA VAL A 53 -9.68 1.63 3.79
C VAL A 53 -8.83 2.38 4.82
N ASN A 54 -9.46 3.08 5.77
CA ASN A 54 -8.74 3.78 6.83
C ASN A 54 -7.94 2.79 7.71
N GLN A 55 -8.53 1.66 8.10
CA GLN A 55 -7.82 0.61 8.85
C GLN A 55 -6.60 0.08 8.11
N ILE A 56 -6.68 -0.05 6.78
CA ILE A 56 -5.54 -0.48 5.97
C ILE A 56 -4.46 0.59 5.91
N ILE A 57 -4.84 1.86 5.75
CA ILE A 57 -3.88 2.97 5.77
C ILE A 57 -3.16 3.02 7.13
N GLU A 58 -3.88 2.81 8.22
CA GLU A 58 -3.28 2.67 9.56
C GLU A 58 -2.36 1.46 9.65
N LYS A 59 -2.77 0.31 9.09
CA LYS A 59 -1.94 -0.89 9.08
C LYS A 59 -0.67 -0.72 8.26
N ILE A 60 -0.72 0.01 7.14
CA ILE A 60 0.47 0.38 6.35
C ILE A 60 1.42 1.21 7.23
N LYS A 61 0.90 2.18 8.00
CA LYS A 61 1.75 2.97 8.92
C LYS A 61 2.38 2.10 10.02
N ASP A 62 1.63 1.13 10.55
CA ASP A 62 2.11 0.17 11.54
C ASP A 62 3.15 -0.82 10.99
N GLU A 63 3.10 -1.16 9.69
CA GLU A 63 4.14 -1.96 9.03
C GLU A 63 5.47 -1.19 8.91
N PHE A 64 5.40 0.14 8.87
CA PHE A 64 6.54 1.01 8.66
C PHE A 64 6.70 2.04 9.80
N PRO A 65 6.83 1.63 11.06
CA PRO A 65 6.85 2.57 12.19
C PRO A 65 8.09 3.46 12.21
N GLU A 66 9.15 3.04 11.52
CA GLU A 66 10.40 3.80 11.41
C GLU A 66 10.31 4.96 10.39
N ILE A 67 9.37 4.92 9.43
CA ILE A 67 9.30 5.86 8.30
C ILE A 67 7.87 6.10 7.81
N ASP A 68 7.57 7.35 7.45
CA ASP A 68 6.36 7.63 6.69
C ASP A 68 6.60 7.34 5.20
N ILE A 69 5.95 6.29 4.69
CA ILE A 69 6.03 5.89 3.27
C ILE A 69 4.90 6.46 2.43
N SER A 70 3.91 7.11 3.04
CA SER A 70 2.78 7.78 2.38
C SER A 70 3.19 8.68 1.20
N PRO A 71 4.27 9.50 1.26
CA PRO A 71 4.66 10.36 0.14
C PRO A 71 5.28 9.62 -1.05
N ILE A 72 5.68 8.36 -0.88
CA ILE A 72 6.34 7.57 -1.93
C ILE A 72 5.54 6.36 -2.39
N LEU A 73 4.58 5.87 -1.60
CA LEU A 73 3.67 4.78 -1.95
C LEU A 73 2.44 5.36 -2.65
N LEU A 74 2.34 5.14 -3.96
CA LEU A 74 1.23 5.62 -4.79
C LEU A 74 -0.04 4.79 -4.55
N GLY A 75 0.10 3.48 -4.37
CA GLY A 75 -1.03 2.59 -4.16
C GLY A 75 -0.64 1.12 -4.14
N ILE A 76 -1.65 0.27 -3.98
CA ILE A 76 -1.52 -1.19 -3.99
C ILE A 76 -2.43 -1.74 -5.09
N VAL A 77 -1.94 -2.72 -5.85
CA VAL A 77 -2.70 -3.43 -6.87
C VAL A 77 -2.75 -4.92 -6.52
N SER A 78 -3.94 -5.49 -6.50
CA SER A 78 -4.15 -6.92 -6.22
C SER A 78 -5.12 -7.52 -7.22
N THR A 79 -5.08 -8.85 -7.35
CA THR A 79 -6.14 -9.59 -8.07
C THR A 79 -7.46 -9.37 -7.36
N CYS A 80 -8.50 -9.02 -8.12
CA CYS A 80 -9.85 -8.90 -7.60
C CYS A 80 -10.60 -10.22 -7.79
N TYR A 81 -11.15 -10.75 -6.70
CA TYR A 81 -11.91 -12.00 -6.71
C TYR A 81 -13.43 -11.82 -6.76
N LEU A 82 -13.91 -10.60 -7.04
CA LEU A 82 -15.31 -10.37 -7.36
C LEU A 82 -15.70 -11.10 -8.65
N GLU A 83 -16.99 -11.31 -8.84
CA GLU A 83 -17.53 -11.92 -10.05
C GLU A 83 -17.15 -11.14 -11.33
N LYS A 84 -17.07 -11.84 -12.47
CA LYS A 84 -16.68 -11.23 -13.75
C LYS A 84 -17.58 -10.01 -14.04
N PRO A 85 -17.05 -8.91 -14.58
CA PRO A 85 -15.81 -8.81 -15.36
C PRO A 85 -14.61 -8.17 -14.62
N TYR A 86 -14.60 -8.20 -13.28
CA TYR A 86 -13.51 -7.65 -12.48
C TYR A 86 -12.25 -8.53 -12.53
N GLU A 87 -11.08 -7.91 -12.55
CA GLU A 87 -9.79 -8.62 -12.64
C GLU A 87 -8.79 -8.17 -11.57
N VAL A 88 -8.74 -6.86 -11.29
CA VAL A 88 -7.84 -6.26 -10.31
C VAL A 88 -8.56 -5.17 -9.52
N HIS A 89 -8.10 -4.90 -8.31
CA HIS A 89 -8.50 -3.72 -7.57
C HIS A 89 -7.26 -2.90 -7.21
N THR A 90 -7.46 -1.59 -7.03
CA THR A 90 -6.41 -0.69 -6.56
C THR A 90 -6.83 -0.04 -5.26
N LEU A 91 -5.90 0.06 -4.33
CA LEU A 91 -6.01 0.92 -3.16
C LEU A 91 -5.13 2.15 -3.40
N ASP A 92 -5.75 3.32 -3.51
CA ASP A 92 -5.06 4.60 -3.58
C ASP A 92 -4.75 5.12 -2.18
N ILE A 93 -3.47 5.30 -1.84
CA ILE A 93 -3.07 5.74 -0.50
C ILE A 93 -3.40 7.21 -0.26
N GLU A 94 -3.33 8.01 -1.33
CA GLU A 94 -3.46 9.47 -1.26
C GLU A 94 -4.93 9.90 -1.10
N GLY A 95 -5.82 9.31 -1.90
CA GLY A 95 -7.26 9.53 -1.86
C GLY A 95 -7.98 8.61 -0.88
N GLY A 96 -7.33 7.55 -0.40
CA GLY A 96 -7.96 6.54 0.46
C GLY A 96 -9.15 5.87 -0.24
N VAL A 97 -8.97 5.51 -1.51
CA VAL A 97 -10.04 4.93 -2.34
C VAL A 97 -9.67 3.51 -2.74
N LEU A 98 -10.58 2.57 -2.49
CA LEU A 98 -10.53 1.23 -3.06
C LEU A 98 -11.46 1.15 -4.26
N GLU A 99 -10.91 0.81 -5.42
CA GLU A 99 -11.65 0.68 -6.68
C GLU A 99 -11.39 -0.66 -7.34
N HIS A 100 -12.45 -1.27 -7.88
CA HIS A 100 -12.39 -2.51 -8.63
C HIS A 100 -12.42 -2.23 -10.12
N TYR A 101 -11.50 -2.82 -10.87
CA TYR A 101 -11.30 -2.57 -12.29
C TYR A 101 -11.71 -3.78 -13.11
N LYS A 102 -12.50 -3.50 -14.14
CA LYS A 102 -12.91 -4.50 -15.12
C LYS A 102 -11.77 -4.78 -16.11
N LYS A 103 -11.90 -5.87 -16.86
CA LYS A 103 -11.04 -6.13 -18.01
C LYS A 103 -11.04 -4.96 -18.99
N GLY A 104 -9.84 -4.47 -19.32
CA GLY A 104 -9.62 -3.36 -20.26
C GLY A 104 -9.85 -1.97 -19.68
N GLN A 105 -10.25 -1.83 -18.41
CA GLN A 105 -10.35 -0.53 -17.74
C GLN A 105 -8.95 -0.05 -17.31
N VAL A 106 -8.53 1.14 -17.73
CA VAL A 106 -7.18 1.64 -17.43
C VAL A 106 -7.01 1.93 -15.94
N LEU A 107 -5.93 1.43 -15.34
CA LEU A 107 -5.55 1.75 -13.97
C LEU A 107 -4.84 3.11 -13.90
N PRO A 108 -5.11 3.92 -12.85
CA PRO A 108 -4.51 5.25 -12.69
C PRO A 108 -3.03 5.18 -12.30
N LYS A 109 -2.38 6.35 -12.22
CA LYS A 109 -1.04 6.55 -11.62
C LYS A 109 0.06 5.58 -12.09
N GLY A 110 -0.01 5.12 -13.34
CA GLY A 110 1.00 4.19 -13.92
C GLY A 110 0.92 2.76 -13.38
N MET A 111 -0.14 2.41 -12.65
CA MET A 111 -0.36 1.08 -12.08
C MET A 111 -0.72 0.03 -13.15
N GLU A 112 -1.11 0.45 -14.35
CA GLU A 112 -1.45 -0.48 -15.45
C GLU A 112 -0.31 -1.46 -15.78
N ARG A 113 0.97 -1.03 -15.61
CA ARG A 113 2.14 -1.88 -15.88
C ARG A 113 2.19 -3.12 -14.97
N VAL A 114 1.63 -3.04 -13.76
CA VAL A 114 1.66 -4.15 -12.79
C VAL A 114 0.41 -5.03 -12.83
N ARG A 115 -0.61 -4.67 -13.65
CA ARG A 115 -1.84 -5.46 -13.81
C ARG A 115 -1.54 -6.93 -14.09
N GLY A 116 -0.71 -7.20 -15.10
CA GLY A 116 -0.35 -8.56 -15.49
C GLY A 116 0.38 -9.33 -14.38
N ILE A 117 1.20 -8.64 -13.59
CA ILE A 117 1.95 -9.23 -12.47
C ILE A 117 1.00 -9.60 -11.33
N ALA A 118 0.08 -8.69 -10.98
CA ALA A 118 -0.94 -8.91 -9.96
C ALA A 118 -1.81 -10.13 -10.31
N MET A 119 -2.20 -10.27 -11.58
CA MET A 119 -3.06 -11.35 -12.08
C MET A 119 -2.35 -12.71 -12.23
N ASN A 120 -1.01 -12.75 -12.30
CA ASN A 120 -0.27 -14.00 -12.54
C ASN A 120 -0.36 -14.98 -11.35
N GLY A 121 -0.93 -14.58 -10.21
CA GLY A 121 -1.19 -15.46 -9.05
C GLY A 121 0.05 -15.81 -8.21
N GLY A 122 1.25 -15.41 -8.63
CA GLY A 122 2.51 -15.64 -7.90
C GLY A 122 2.72 -14.72 -6.69
N TYR A 123 1.94 -13.64 -6.59
CA TYR A 123 2.02 -12.65 -5.52
C TYR A 123 0.64 -12.43 -4.89
N ALA A 124 0.63 -12.00 -3.63
CA ALA A 124 -0.57 -11.56 -2.94
C ALA A 124 -1.05 -10.21 -3.51
N PHE A 125 -0.14 -9.25 -3.65
CA PHE A 125 -0.39 -7.91 -4.17
C PHE A 125 0.92 -7.24 -4.57
N ILE A 126 0.82 -6.10 -5.25
CA ILE A 126 1.93 -5.27 -5.70
C ILE A 126 1.81 -3.89 -5.07
N GLU A 127 2.80 -3.49 -4.28
CA GLU A 127 2.94 -2.12 -3.81
C GLU A 127 3.61 -1.27 -4.90
N VAL A 128 3.00 -0.15 -5.25
CA VAL A 128 3.46 0.74 -6.31
C VAL A 128 4.07 1.99 -5.69
N TYR A 129 5.40 2.12 -5.77
CA TYR A 129 6.12 3.28 -5.28
C TYR A 129 6.50 4.21 -6.42
N THR A 130 6.94 5.42 -6.10
CA THR A 130 7.43 6.40 -7.10
C THR A 130 8.67 5.93 -7.85
N ASP A 131 9.49 5.04 -7.29
CA ASP A 131 10.78 4.62 -7.83
C ASP A 131 10.82 3.18 -8.39
N CYS A 132 9.93 2.30 -7.94
CA CYS A 132 9.84 0.91 -8.38
C CYS A 132 8.53 0.25 -7.91
N TYR A 133 8.32 -0.99 -8.32
CA TYR A 133 7.24 -1.83 -7.78
C TYR A 133 7.81 -2.87 -6.81
N ARG A 134 7.02 -3.23 -5.79
CA ARG A 134 7.38 -4.27 -4.84
C ARG A 134 6.28 -5.31 -4.80
N ALA A 135 6.61 -6.50 -5.31
CA ALA A 135 5.69 -7.61 -5.36
C ALA A 135 5.77 -8.40 -4.05
N VAL A 136 4.65 -8.49 -3.33
CA VAL A 136 4.58 -9.13 -2.01
C VAL A 136 3.93 -10.49 -2.15
N MET A 137 4.62 -11.54 -1.70
CA MET A 137 4.12 -12.92 -1.71
C MET A 137 3.18 -13.18 -0.53
N LYS A 138 2.40 -14.27 -0.57
CA LYS A 138 1.49 -14.66 0.53
C LYS A 138 2.20 -14.93 1.86
N ASN A 139 3.49 -15.27 1.83
CA ASN A 139 4.32 -15.42 3.03
C ASN A 139 4.96 -14.09 3.48
N GLY A 140 4.69 -12.97 2.81
CA GLY A 140 5.24 -11.65 3.09
C GLY A 140 6.59 -11.36 2.43
N MET A 141 7.22 -12.31 1.73
CA MET A 141 8.47 -12.04 1.02
C MET A 141 8.27 -10.98 -0.05
N VAL A 142 9.23 -10.07 -0.18
CA VAL A 142 9.17 -8.93 -1.10
C VAL A 142 10.18 -9.12 -2.23
N ALA A 143 9.69 -9.08 -3.46
CA ALA A 143 10.51 -9.01 -4.66
C ALA A 143 10.46 -7.60 -5.24
N VAL A 144 11.63 -7.06 -5.62
CA VAL A 144 11.70 -5.76 -6.30
C VAL A 144 11.49 -5.99 -7.79
N VAL A 145 10.56 -5.24 -8.37
CA VAL A 145 10.28 -5.24 -9.81
C VAL A 145 10.65 -3.86 -10.35
N PRO A 146 11.65 -3.76 -11.24
CA PRO A 146 12.01 -2.50 -11.87
C PRO A 146 10.91 -2.02 -12.84
N TYR A 147 10.89 -0.72 -13.11
CA TYR A 147 9.93 -0.07 -14.02
C TYR A 147 10.04 -0.49 -15.49
#